data_AF-V2XI32-F1
#
_entry.id   AF-V2XI32-F1
#
_cell.length_a   1.000
_cell.length_b   1.000
_cell.length_c   1.000
_cell.angle_alpha   90.00
_cell.angle_beta   90.00
_cell.angle_gamma   90.00
#
_symmetry.space_group_name_H-M   'P 1'
#
loop_
_entity.id
_entity.type
_entity.pdbx_description
1 polymer ?
#
loop_
_entity_poly.entity_id
_entity_poly.type
_entity_poly.pdbx_seq_one_letter_code
_entity_poly.pdbx_strand_id
1 'polypeptide(L)'
;MAFPSTKEGTTAFGNELLVRAARAPNPDRTIRIMRTREYPKQIWYFLSCFIALVSFFQAISFLVRRYRRSGTSGVLGDSEKGPREPSSGSRIQWRRLPYAVANLYRIVAFRSTVTMGSYSLNLAEVLVTFMYIIALFTWTFIRTTSSSGVKFQISYWANRSGVLASSQFPLITVLGTKNNALSLITGISYEKLNYLHRMTARVVFVLLCLHAGSRIRLGVDEDLGEHWFQMGVTAGCAFLLLCLVSVRPLRARSYELFFYSHMVLVLLILVGAYSHTAQFHFQKYVLPCLLIWGLDRFIRGIRLVLFNYSYFSFSSSTRTSLDANVELLSPDCVRLTLKRPPHFHWSAGQTAYLIMPTVSTLPFEAHPFTIASIDFTVGTATTEEGDSPPATPTGEKKAAGPSFCKELIFLINPRGGVTKRLAEAAEKEVTIKTYIDGPYGHSPDLSSYDTSVFVAGGSGVSYTLPMFLVTVKRVRDGTSRCRKVTFIWCIRGSESIHWISEALGNTILLAPRSLDMSICIFVTRAESQVARLANTENISPTSSTNPLGTATSILLNLPPNLRGEVIWLFLSVDLSPLPALYAKPFVFQFLAR
;
A
#
# COMPACT_ATOMS: atom_id res chain seq x y z
N MET A 1 -10.35 -33.90 -37.61
CA MET A 1 -10.56 -32.54 -38.13
C MET A 1 -9.40 -31.69 -37.66
N ALA A 2 -8.48 -31.37 -38.57
CA ALA A 2 -7.23 -30.68 -38.26
C ALA A 2 -7.49 -29.19 -37.96
N PHE A 3 -6.89 -28.68 -36.89
CA PHE A 3 -6.85 -27.25 -36.58
C PHE A 3 -5.96 -26.51 -37.59
N PRO A 4 -6.37 -25.37 -38.16
CA PRO A 4 -5.52 -24.60 -39.04
C PRO A 4 -4.41 -23.89 -38.24
N SER A 5 -3.19 -24.03 -38.75
CA SER A 5 -1.93 -23.45 -38.25
C SER A 5 -1.98 -21.92 -38.25
N THR A 6 -1.89 -21.31 -37.06
CA THR A 6 -1.87 -19.85 -36.84
C THR A 6 -0.48 -19.22 -37.02
N LYS A 7 0.38 -19.76 -37.90
CA LYS A 7 1.70 -19.18 -38.19
C LYS A 7 1.81 -18.43 -39.52
N GLU A 8 0.84 -18.58 -40.43
CA GLU A 8 0.89 -17.92 -41.76
C GLU A 8 0.17 -16.56 -41.81
N GLY A 9 -0.74 -16.26 -40.86
CA GLY A 9 -1.53 -15.02 -40.90
C GLY A 9 -0.75 -13.73 -40.63
N THR A 10 0.32 -13.78 -39.82
CA THR A 10 1.06 -12.57 -39.39
C THR A 10 2.11 -12.14 -40.41
N THR A 11 2.70 -13.08 -41.15
CA THR A 11 3.65 -12.83 -42.23
C THR A 11 2.96 -12.51 -43.55
N ALA A 12 1.81 -13.16 -43.84
CA ALA A 12 1.01 -12.86 -45.03
C ALA A 12 0.42 -11.44 -44.99
N PHE A 13 -0.11 -11.00 -43.84
CA PHE A 13 -0.67 -9.64 -43.70
C PHE A 13 0.42 -8.56 -43.78
N GLY A 14 1.60 -8.82 -43.23
CA GLY A 14 2.76 -7.93 -43.36
C GLY A 14 3.25 -7.78 -44.81
N ASN A 15 3.27 -8.88 -45.56
CA ASN A 15 3.67 -8.88 -46.97
C ASN A 15 2.61 -8.26 -47.89
N GLU A 16 1.33 -8.55 -47.68
CA GLU A 16 0.23 -7.95 -48.47
C GLU A 16 0.15 -6.43 -48.28
N LEU A 17 0.45 -5.93 -47.07
CA LEU A 17 0.48 -4.50 -46.78
C LEU A 17 1.72 -3.79 -47.33
N LEU A 18 2.88 -4.44 -47.37
CA LEU A 18 4.06 -3.92 -48.05
C LEU A 18 3.81 -3.83 -49.57
N VAL A 19 3.09 -4.81 -50.13
CA VAL A 19 2.64 -4.78 -51.54
C VAL A 19 1.66 -3.64 -51.80
N ARG A 20 0.72 -3.35 -50.88
CA ARG A 20 -0.17 -2.17 -50.99
C ARG A 20 0.59 -0.84 -50.85
N ALA A 21 1.56 -0.75 -49.95
CA ALA A 21 2.40 0.45 -49.80
C ALA A 21 3.29 0.70 -51.03
N ALA A 22 3.83 -0.36 -51.63
CA ALA A 22 4.61 -0.29 -52.86
C ALA A 22 3.81 0.21 -54.07
N ARG A 23 2.47 0.06 -54.05
CA ARG A 23 1.54 0.54 -55.08
C ARG A 23 0.95 1.92 -54.79
N ALA A 24 1.26 2.52 -53.63
CA ALA A 24 0.68 3.81 -53.23
C ALA A 24 1.46 4.99 -53.84
N PRO A 25 0.80 6.12 -54.17
CA PRO A 25 1.47 7.32 -54.69
C PRO A 25 2.58 7.86 -53.78
N ASN A 26 2.49 7.58 -52.47
CA ASN A 26 3.54 7.87 -51.50
C ASN A 26 3.73 6.67 -50.55
N PRO A 27 4.71 5.79 -50.82
CA PRO A 27 4.93 4.58 -50.03
C PRO A 27 5.30 4.90 -48.58
N ASP A 28 6.06 5.97 -48.34
CA ASP A 28 6.51 6.41 -47.03
C ASP A 28 5.34 6.85 -46.13
N ARG A 29 4.38 7.60 -46.68
CA ARG A 29 3.16 7.99 -45.96
C ARG A 29 2.36 6.76 -45.53
N THR A 30 2.21 5.78 -46.42
CA THR A 30 1.46 4.55 -46.15
C THR A 30 2.11 3.73 -45.04
N ILE A 31 3.43 3.54 -45.12
CA ILE A 31 4.22 2.85 -44.09
C ILE A 31 4.10 3.56 -42.73
N ARG A 32 4.15 4.90 -42.70
CA ARG A 32 4.01 5.69 -41.48
C ARG A 32 2.64 5.49 -40.82
N ILE A 33 1.55 5.55 -41.60
CA ILE A 33 0.19 5.34 -41.09
C ILE A 33 0.03 3.94 -40.52
N MET A 34 0.52 2.92 -41.23
CA MET A 34 0.50 1.53 -40.78
C MET A 34 1.24 1.37 -39.44
N ARG A 35 2.50 1.83 -39.35
CA ARG A 35 3.30 1.73 -38.12
C ARG A 35 2.64 2.45 -36.95
N THR A 36 2.03 3.60 -37.19
CA THR A 36 1.29 4.37 -36.18
C THR A 36 0.11 3.58 -35.59
N ARG A 37 -0.53 2.72 -36.39
CA ARG A 37 -1.65 1.87 -35.93
C ARG A 37 -1.19 0.56 -35.28
N GLU A 38 -0.08 -0.03 -35.73
CA GLU A 38 0.40 -1.33 -35.27
C GLU A 38 1.24 -1.27 -33.99
N TYR A 39 2.08 -0.24 -33.84
CA TYR A 39 3.00 -0.14 -32.70
C TYR A 39 2.31 -0.05 -31.33
N PRO A 40 1.18 0.67 -31.17
CA PRO A 40 0.40 0.60 -29.94
C PRO A 40 0.00 -0.82 -29.55
N LYS A 41 -0.41 -1.65 -30.52
CA LYS A 41 -0.80 -3.05 -30.27
C LYS A 41 0.39 -3.87 -29.79
N GLN A 42 1.54 -3.70 -30.43
CA GLN A 42 2.77 -4.41 -30.07
C GLN A 42 3.23 -4.07 -28.65
N ILE A 43 3.14 -2.81 -28.24
CA ILE A 43 3.41 -2.40 -26.85
C ILE A 43 2.41 -3.04 -25.88
N TRP A 44 1.13 -3.09 -26.22
CA TRP A 44 0.14 -3.78 -25.39
C TRP A 44 0.36 -5.29 -25.30
N TYR A 45 0.83 -5.95 -26.37
CA TYR A 45 1.26 -7.35 -26.29
C TYR A 45 2.44 -7.54 -25.33
N PHE A 46 3.45 -6.67 -25.43
CA PHE A 46 4.59 -6.68 -24.51
C PHE A 46 4.15 -6.51 -23.04
N LEU A 47 3.30 -5.51 -22.77
CA LEU A 47 2.75 -5.26 -21.43
C LEU A 47 1.90 -6.43 -20.92
N SER A 48 1.07 -7.00 -21.79
CA SER A 48 0.21 -8.13 -21.44
C SER A 48 1.02 -9.37 -21.10
N CYS A 49 2.08 -9.67 -21.86
CA CYS A 49 3.01 -10.75 -21.55
C CYS A 49 3.70 -10.55 -20.19
N PHE A 50 4.13 -9.32 -19.88
CA PHE A 50 4.73 -9.01 -18.59
C PHE A 50 3.73 -9.19 -17.42
N ILE A 51 2.50 -8.69 -17.56
CA ILE A 51 1.45 -8.85 -16.56
C ILE A 51 1.10 -10.34 -16.39
N ALA A 52 0.96 -11.08 -17.49
CA ALA A 52 0.68 -12.52 -17.45
C ALA A 52 1.78 -13.30 -16.73
N LEU A 53 3.05 -12.95 -16.95
CA LEU A 53 4.18 -13.58 -16.26
C LEU A 53 4.10 -13.36 -14.74
N VAL A 54 3.86 -12.12 -14.30
CA VAL A 54 3.72 -11.82 -12.85
C VAL A 54 2.53 -12.57 -12.26
N SER A 55 1.42 -12.61 -12.99
CA SER A 55 0.18 -13.28 -12.57
C SER A 55 0.37 -14.80 -12.46
N PHE A 56 1.14 -15.40 -13.37
CA PHE A 56 1.49 -16.81 -13.34
C PHE A 56 2.28 -17.17 -12.07
N PHE A 57 3.31 -16.38 -11.72
CA PHE A 57 4.06 -16.61 -10.48
C PHE A 57 3.21 -16.41 -9.22
N GLN A 58 2.27 -15.47 -9.24
CA GLN A 58 1.31 -15.29 -8.15
C GLN A 58 0.38 -16.50 -8.02
N ALA A 59 -0.14 -17.03 -9.14
CA ALA A 59 -0.99 -18.22 -9.14
C ALA A 59 -0.25 -19.46 -8.62
N ILE A 60 1.00 -19.68 -9.05
CA ILE A 60 1.86 -20.75 -8.49
C ILE A 60 2.04 -20.56 -6.97
N SER A 61 2.36 -19.34 -6.54
CA SER A 61 2.54 -19.04 -5.12
C SER A 61 1.28 -19.33 -4.30
N PHE A 62 0.11 -19.02 -4.84
CA PHE A 62 -1.18 -19.33 -4.24
C PHE A 62 -1.44 -20.85 -4.17
N LEU A 63 -1.23 -21.58 -5.26
CA LEU A 63 -1.40 -23.03 -5.32
C LEU A 63 -0.49 -23.77 -4.34
N VAL A 64 0.78 -23.38 -4.28
CA VAL A 64 1.75 -23.95 -3.33
C VAL A 64 1.34 -23.70 -1.88
N ARG A 65 0.82 -22.50 -1.56
CA ARG A 65 0.29 -22.19 -0.21
C ARG A 65 -0.93 -23.05 0.13
N ARG A 66 -1.85 -23.23 -0.82
CA ARG A 66 -3.05 -24.05 -0.63
C ARG A 66 -2.70 -25.52 -0.38
N TYR A 67 -1.81 -26.08 -1.19
CA TYR A 67 -1.37 -27.47 -1.04
C TYR A 67 -0.69 -27.72 0.32
N ARG A 68 0.16 -26.79 0.77
CA ARG A 68 0.86 -26.90 2.06
C ARG A 68 -0.06 -26.82 3.27
N ARG A 69 -1.08 -25.94 3.23
CA ARG A 69 -2.08 -25.86 4.30
C ARG A 69 -2.87 -27.15 4.45
N SER A 70 -3.17 -27.83 3.34
CA SER A 70 -3.85 -29.13 3.37
C SER A 70 -2.98 -30.23 4.01
N GLY A 71 -1.66 -30.20 3.81
CA GLY A 71 -0.72 -31.17 4.40
C GLY A 71 -0.36 -30.91 5.87
N THR A 72 -0.74 -29.76 6.45
CA THR A 72 -0.43 -29.43 7.86
C THR A 72 -1.53 -29.85 8.84
N SER A 73 -2.67 -30.32 8.36
CA SER A 73 -3.75 -30.85 9.22
C SER A 73 -3.48 -32.27 9.73
N GLY A 74 -2.42 -32.94 9.27
CA GLY A 74 -2.12 -34.35 9.58
C GLY A 74 -0.90 -34.61 10.47
N VAL A 75 -0.25 -33.58 11.02
CA VAL A 75 0.97 -33.76 11.85
C VAL A 75 0.76 -33.13 13.24
N LEU A 76 -0.23 -33.66 13.95
CA LEU A 76 -0.38 -33.52 15.41
C LEU A 76 -0.26 -34.90 16.10
N GLY A 77 0.42 -35.85 15.47
CA GLY A 77 0.86 -37.11 16.07
C GLY A 77 2.34 -37.27 15.81
N ASP A 78 3.15 -36.89 16.80
CA ASP A 78 4.58 -37.23 17.03
C ASP A 78 5.26 -36.06 17.76
N SER A 79 4.72 -35.72 18.93
CA SER A 79 5.43 -34.90 19.93
C SER A 79 6.32 -35.82 20.78
N GLU A 80 7.34 -36.42 20.19
CA GLU A 80 8.48 -37.00 20.91
C GLU A 80 9.75 -36.79 20.10
N LYS A 81 10.25 -35.56 20.14
CA LYS A 81 11.67 -35.23 20.00
C LYS A 81 11.83 -33.82 20.53
N GLY A 82 12.50 -33.70 21.68
CA GLY A 82 12.83 -32.44 22.33
C GLY A 82 13.65 -31.50 21.43
N PRO A 83 14.09 -30.35 21.98
CA PRO A 83 14.84 -29.35 21.22
C PRO A 83 16.06 -30.02 20.58
N ARG A 84 16.07 -30.15 19.25
CA ARG A 84 17.26 -30.61 18.54
C ARG A 84 18.31 -29.52 18.67
N GLU A 85 19.42 -29.86 19.31
CA GLU A 85 20.63 -29.05 19.26
C GLU A 85 21.01 -28.78 17.79
N PRO A 86 21.52 -27.58 17.47
CA PRO A 86 21.97 -27.25 16.13
C PRO A 86 23.16 -28.15 15.78
N SER A 87 22.91 -29.19 14.98
CA SER A 87 23.97 -30.05 14.46
C SER A 87 24.95 -29.20 13.65
N SER A 88 26.13 -28.97 14.23
CA SER A 88 27.32 -28.43 13.58
C SER A 88 27.71 -29.36 12.42
N GLY A 89 27.46 -28.93 11.20
CA GLY A 89 27.70 -29.72 9.99
C GLY A 89 26.85 -29.22 8.82
N SER A 90 27.21 -28.07 8.25
CA SER A 90 26.46 -27.46 7.14
C SER A 90 26.65 -28.22 5.83
N ARG A 91 25.99 -29.37 5.67
CA ARG A 91 25.70 -29.89 4.33
C ARG A 91 24.65 -28.97 3.70
N ILE A 92 24.99 -28.37 2.56
CA ILE A 92 24.04 -27.59 1.75
C ILE A 92 22.87 -28.50 1.41
N GLN A 93 21.72 -28.26 2.05
CA GLN A 93 20.51 -29.00 1.73
C GLN A 93 19.98 -28.47 0.40
N TRP A 94 20.24 -29.18 -0.69
CA TRP A 94 19.77 -28.83 -2.05
C TRP A 94 18.26 -28.53 -2.11
N ARG A 95 17.46 -29.16 -1.24
CA ARG A 95 16.03 -28.88 -1.05
C ARG A 95 15.71 -27.44 -0.62
N ARG A 96 16.66 -26.72 -0.01
CA ARG A 96 16.52 -25.33 0.44
C ARG A 96 17.02 -24.30 -0.58
N LEU A 97 17.75 -24.74 -1.61
CA LEU A 97 18.32 -23.86 -2.62
C LEU A 97 17.27 -23.00 -3.35
N PRO A 98 16.09 -23.52 -3.75
CA PRO A 98 15.06 -22.69 -4.38
C PRO A 98 14.56 -21.56 -3.47
N TYR A 99 14.44 -21.79 -2.17
CA TYR A 99 14.05 -20.75 -1.21
C TYR A 99 15.17 -19.74 -0.98
N ALA A 100 16.41 -20.20 -0.92
CA ALA A 100 17.57 -19.32 -0.81
C ALA A 100 17.65 -18.38 -2.03
N VAL A 101 17.45 -18.91 -3.24
CA VAL A 101 17.40 -18.13 -4.47
C VAL A 101 16.21 -17.16 -4.48
N ALA A 102 15.01 -17.62 -4.11
CA ALA A 102 13.83 -16.75 -4.04
C ALA A 102 13.98 -15.63 -2.99
N ASN A 103 14.59 -15.93 -1.84
CA ASN A 103 14.88 -14.95 -0.80
C ASN A 103 15.98 -13.98 -1.24
N LEU A 104 17.05 -14.47 -1.88
CA LEU A 104 18.11 -13.63 -2.45
C LEU A 104 17.52 -12.68 -3.49
N TYR A 105 16.67 -13.18 -4.40
CA TYR A 105 15.94 -12.33 -5.35
C TYR A 105 15.12 -11.27 -4.62
N ARG A 106 14.34 -11.64 -3.60
CA ARG A 106 13.52 -10.66 -2.85
C ARG A 106 14.39 -9.60 -2.18
N ILE A 107 15.54 -9.98 -1.63
CA ILE A 107 16.51 -9.06 -1.04
C ILE A 107 17.05 -8.13 -2.12
N VAL A 108 17.59 -8.67 -3.21
CA VAL A 108 18.20 -7.86 -4.26
C VAL A 108 17.17 -6.93 -4.91
N ALA A 109 15.98 -7.44 -5.25
CA ALA A 109 14.96 -6.72 -5.99
C ALA A 109 14.20 -5.69 -5.13
N PHE A 110 13.85 -6.04 -3.89
CA PHE A 110 12.98 -5.20 -3.06
C PHE A 110 13.69 -4.49 -1.90
N ARG A 111 14.86 -4.99 -1.46
CA ARG A 111 15.61 -4.40 -0.34
C ARG A 111 16.77 -3.52 -0.80
N SER A 112 17.36 -3.79 -1.97
CA SER A 112 18.30 -2.85 -2.57
C SER A 112 17.52 -1.62 -3.03
N THR A 113 17.82 -0.48 -2.40
CA THR A 113 17.20 0.79 -2.75
C THR A 113 18.25 1.71 -3.35
N VAL A 114 17.88 2.39 -4.44
CA VAL A 114 18.66 3.46 -5.05
C VAL A 114 18.04 4.77 -4.55
N THR A 115 18.86 5.58 -3.87
CA THR A 115 18.47 6.90 -3.40
C THR A 115 18.79 7.92 -4.50
N MET A 116 17.77 8.65 -4.96
CA MET A 116 17.90 9.77 -5.90
C MET A 116 17.29 11.01 -5.26
N GLY A 117 18.15 11.81 -4.61
CA GLY A 117 17.73 12.95 -3.80
C GLY A 117 16.76 12.52 -2.69
N SER A 118 15.55 13.09 -2.69
CA SER A 118 14.51 12.74 -1.69
C SER A 118 13.77 11.42 -1.94
N TYR A 119 14.01 10.76 -3.09
CA TYR A 119 13.31 9.53 -3.46
C TYR A 119 14.17 8.30 -3.20
N SER A 120 13.61 7.30 -2.52
CA SER A 120 14.14 5.94 -2.48
C SER A 120 13.27 5.05 -3.36
N LEU A 121 13.90 4.43 -4.36
CA LEU A 121 13.27 3.45 -5.25
C LEU A 121 13.94 2.10 -5.03
N ASN A 122 13.15 1.03 -4.95
CA ASN A 122 13.77 -0.30 -4.95
C ASN A 122 14.23 -0.68 -6.36
N LEU A 123 15.17 -1.62 -6.44
CA LEU A 123 15.75 -2.03 -7.73
C LEU A 123 14.69 -2.57 -8.70
N ALA A 124 13.66 -3.28 -8.22
CA ALA A 124 12.57 -3.76 -9.07
C ALA A 124 11.78 -2.62 -9.72
N GLU A 125 11.44 -1.58 -8.95
CA GLU A 125 10.77 -0.37 -9.42
C GLU A 125 11.58 0.33 -10.51
N VAL A 126 12.90 0.44 -10.30
CA VAL A 126 13.85 1.02 -11.25
C VAL A 126 13.89 0.20 -12.54
N LEU A 127 14.12 -1.11 -12.47
CA LEU A 127 14.21 -2.00 -13.62
C LEU A 127 12.93 -2.02 -14.45
N VAL A 128 11.76 -2.16 -13.81
CA VAL A 128 10.46 -2.16 -14.50
C VAL A 128 10.23 -0.83 -15.22
N THR A 129 10.60 0.29 -14.59
CA THR A 129 10.45 1.61 -15.19
C THR A 129 11.39 1.79 -16.39
N PHE A 130 12.65 1.38 -16.29
CA PHE A 130 13.60 1.43 -17.40
C PHE A 130 13.17 0.56 -18.57
N MET A 131 12.74 -0.68 -18.29
CA MET A 131 12.22 -1.58 -19.32
C MET A 131 11.02 -0.95 -20.05
N TYR A 132 10.11 -0.31 -19.31
CA TYR A 132 8.96 0.39 -19.88
C TYR A 132 9.37 1.60 -20.75
N ILE A 133 10.31 2.42 -20.28
CA ILE A 133 10.86 3.56 -21.05
C ILE A 133 11.53 3.06 -22.34
N ILE A 134 12.42 2.08 -22.23
CA ILE A 134 13.13 1.51 -23.38
C ILE A 134 12.13 0.98 -24.40
N ALA A 135 11.11 0.24 -23.97
CA ALA A 135 10.06 -0.24 -24.88
C ALA A 135 9.34 0.93 -25.58
N LEU A 136 8.81 1.91 -24.84
CA LEU A 136 8.08 3.02 -25.46
C LEU A 136 8.94 3.83 -26.44
N PHE A 137 10.18 4.16 -26.05
CA PHE A 137 11.07 4.95 -26.89
C PHE A 137 11.60 4.15 -28.07
N THR A 138 11.86 2.85 -27.92
CA THR A 138 12.22 1.98 -29.04
C THR A 138 11.11 1.99 -30.08
N TRP A 139 9.85 1.73 -29.69
CA TRP A 139 8.75 1.76 -30.66
C TRP A 139 8.48 3.17 -31.22
N THR A 140 8.76 4.22 -30.46
CA THR A 140 8.68 5.60 -30.96
C THR A 140 9.71 5.87 -32.06
N PHE A 141 10.94 5.40 -31.90
CA PHE A 141 12.07 5.77 -32.78
C PHE A 141 12.60 4.66 -33.70
N ILE A 142 12.02 3.46 -33.66
CA ILE A 142 12.40 2.38 -34.56
C ILE A 142 11.93 2.65 -36.00
N ARG A 143 12.75 2.26 -36.98
CA ARG A 143 12.46 2.38 -38.43
C ARG A 143 12.00 3.81 -38.82
N THR A 144 12.89 4.77 -38.61
CA THR A 144 12.71 6.21 -38.96
C THR A 144 13.49 6.59 -40.23
N THR A 145 13.56 5.66 -41.17
CA THR A 145 14.17 5.83 -42.50
C THR A 145 13.11 5.84 -43.59
N SER A 146 13.29 6.69 -44.60
CA SER A 146 12.49 6.64 -45.83
C SER A 146 12.77 5.36 -46.63
N SER A 147 11.91 5.06 -47.60
CA SER A 147 12.13 4.02 -48.60
C SER A 147 13.42 4.26 -49.41
N SER A 148 13.80 5.53 -49.59
CA SER A 148 15.06 5.97 -50.23
C SER A 148 16.29 5.95 -49.30
N GLY A 149 16.15 5.48 -48.06
CA GLY A 149 17.27 5.33 -47.12
C GLY A 149 17.67 6.58 -46.33
N VAL A 150 16.94 7.70 -46.47
CA VAL A 150 17.18 8.93 -45.71
C VAL A 150 16.78 8.71 -44.25
N LYS A 151 17.76 8.78 -43.34
CA LYS A 151 17.57 8.64 -41.89
C LYS A 151 17.09 9.97 -41.31
N PHE A 152 16.04 9.93 -40.49
CA PHE A 152 15.54 11.04 -39.63
C PHE A 152 14.72 12.16 -40.27
N GLN A 153 13.40 11.96 -40.37
CA GLN A 153 12.45 13.08 -40.48
C GLN A 153 11.46 13.09 -39.31
N ILE A 154 11.26 14.27 -38.73
CA ILE A 154 10.36 14.51 -37.58
C ILE A 154 8.94 13.95 -37.84
N SER A 155 8.49 14.00 -39.09
CA SER A 155 7.21 13.47 -39.54
C SER A 155 6.99 11.98 -39.22
N TYR A 156 8.06 11.16 -39.09
CA TYR A 156 7.95 9.72 -38.83
C TYR A 156 7.57 9.36 -37.40
N TRP A 157 7.92 10.20 -36.43
CA TRP A 157 7.64 9.97 -35.01
C TRP A 157 6.68 10.99 -34.39
N ALA A 158 6.39 12.10 -35.07
CA ALA A 158 5.49 13.15 -34.55
C ALA A 158 4.12 12.60 -34.13
N ASN A 159 3.35 12.04 -35.06
CA ASN A 159 2.04 11.45 -34.72
C ASN A 159 2.18 10.15 -33.93
N ARG A 160 3.26 9.39 -34.16
CA ARG A 160 3.50 8.12 -33.49
C ARG A 160 3.67 8.31 -31.97
N SER A 161 4.44 9.31 -31.55
CA SER A 161 4.62 9.62 -30.12
C SER A 161 3.29 9.96 -29.43
N GLY A 162 2.42 10.73 -30.08
CA GLY A 162 1.07 11.05 -29.57
C GLY A 162 0.14 9.84 -29.50
N VAL A 163 0.16 8.97 -30.50
CA VAL A 163 -0.65 7.75 -30.52
C VAL A 163 -0.14 6.73 -29.50
N LEU A 164 1.17 6.58 -29.35
CA LEU A 164 1.76 5.77 -28.30
C LEU A 164 1.38 6.32 -26.93
N ALA A 165 1.53 7.63 -26.69
CA ALA A 165 1.09 8.28 -25.45
C ALA A 165 -0.39 7.99 -25.14
N SER A 166 -1.28 8.22 -26.11
CA SER A 166 -2.73 7.99 -25.98
C SER A 166 -3.03 6.52 -25.63
N SER A 167 -2.32 5.58 -26.26
CA SER A 167 -2.50 4.15 -25.98
C SER A 167 -2.15 3.73 -24.55
N GLN A 168 -1.39 4.54 -23.82
CA GLN A 168 -0.99 4.26 -22.43
C GLN A 168 -1.96 4.83 -21.39
N PHE A 169 -2.94 5.64 -21.78
CA PHE A 169 -3.92 6.23 -20.87
C PHE A 169 -4.71 5.17 -20.07
N PRO A 170 -5.14 4.02 -20.66
CA PRO A 170 -5.79 2.96 -19.89
C PRO A 170 -4.89 2.41 -18.77
N LEU A 171 -3.61 2.22 -19.06
CA LEU A 171 -2.65 1.72 -18.07
C LEU A 171 -2.47 2.72 -16.92
N ILE A 172 -2.31 4.02 -17.24
CA ILE A 172 -2.24 5.08 -16.22
C ILE A 172 -3.49 5.05 -15.34
N THR A 173 -4.67 4.96 -15.95
CA THR A 173 -5.95 5.02 -15.27
C THR A 173 -6.12 3.84 -14.32
N VAL A 174 -5.95 2.60 -14.82
CA VAL A 174 -6.10 1.38 -14.00
C VAL A 174 -5.11 1.40 -12.83
N LEU A 175 -3.84 1.75 -13.06
CA LEU A 175 -2.83 1.83 -11.99
C LEU A 175 -3.17 2.85 -10.90
N GLY A 176 -3.95 3.89 -11.21
CA GLY A 176 -4.36 4.94 -10.27
C GLY A 176 -5.66 4.66 -9.50
N THR A 177 -6.43 3.65 -9.90
CA THR A 177 -7.70 3.29 -9.22
C THR A 177 -7.47 2.56 -7.89
N LYS A 178 -8.43 2.66 -6.96
CA LYS A 178 -8.39 1.94 -5.67
C LYS A 178 -9.03 0.55 -5.80
N ASN A 179 -10.13 0.45 -6.56
CA ASN A 179 -10.73 -0.82 -6.97
C ASN A 179 -9.95 -1.35 -8.19
N ASN A 180 -8.74 -1.82 -7.94
CA ASN A 180 -7.75 -2.04 -9.00
C ASN A 180 -7.74 -3.48 -9.50
N ALA A 181 -8.17 -3.71 -10.74
CA ALA A 181 -8.17 -5.02 -11.38
C ALA A 181 -6.76 -5.65 -11.45
N LEU A 182 -5.70 -4.86 -11.67
CA LEU A 182 -4.34 -5.38 -11.68
C LEU A 182 -3.91 -5.86 -10.29
N SER A 183 -4.43 -5.25 -9.22
CA SER A 183 -4.17 -5.71 -7.86
C SER A 183 -4.76 -7.10 -7.61
N LEU A 184 -5.96 -7.38 -8.15
CA LEU A 184 -6.60 -8.69 -8.06
C LEU A 184 -5.80 -9.78 -8.80
N ILE A 185 -5.33 -9.48 -10.01
CA ILE A 185 -4.64 -10.47 -10.86
C ILE A 185 -3.19 -10.70 -10.38
N THR A 186 -2.46 -9.65 -10.03
CA THR A 186 -1.05 -9.75 -9.66
C THR A 186 -0.82 -10.02 -8.17
N GLY A 187 -1.81 -9.79 -7.32
CA GLY A 187 -1.67 -9.85 -5.85
C GLY A 187 -0.85 -8.71 -5.26
N ILE A 188 -0.44 -7.72 -6.06
CA ILE A 188 0.31 -6.54 -5.62
C ILE A 188 -0.69 -5.48 -5.17
N SER A 189 -0.50 -4.90 -3.97
CA SER A 189 -1.41 -3.87 -3.46
C SER A 189 -1.42 -2.61 -4.33
N TYR A 190 -2.59 -1.96 -4.43
CA TYR A 190 -2.75 -0.72 -5.20
C TYR A 190 -1.74 0.38 -4.77
N GLU A 191 -1.36 0.42 -3.49
CA GLU A 191 -0.36 1.35 -2.95
C GLU A 191 1.02 1.18 -3.60
N LYS A 192 1.43 -0.08 -3.83
CA LYS A 192 2.67 -0.40 -4.53
C LYS A 192 2.54 -0.11 -6.02
N LEU A 193 1.39 -0.44 -6.63
CA LEU A 193 1.12 -0.15 -8.05
C LEU A 193 1.02 1.36 -8.35
N ASN A 194 0.67 2.19 -7.37
CA ASN A 194 0.59 3.64 -7.54
C ASN A 194 1.96 4.27 -7.84
N TYR A 195 3.07 3.61 -7.51
CA TYR A 195 4.38 4.02 -8.05
C TYR A 195 4.40 3.99 -9.58
N LEU A 196 3.93 2.89 -10.17
CA LEU A 196 3.86 2.73 -11.62
C LEU A 196 2.91 3.75 -12.24
N HIS A 197 1.75 4.05 -11.63
CA HIS A 197 0.86 5.13 -12.08
C HIS A 197 1.63 6.45 -12.29
N ARG A 198 2.44 6.86 -11.30
CA ARG A 198 3.24 8.09 -11.38
C ARG A 198 4.32 8.02 -12.44
N MET A 199 5.04 6.91 -12.56
CA MET A 199 6.11 6.79 -13.56
C MET A 199 5.55 6.71 -14.97
N THR A 200 4.51 5.92 -15.20
CA THR A 200 3.80 5.83 -16.49
C THR A 200 3.30 7.21 -16.93
N ALA A 201 2.66 7.97 -16.04
CA ALA A 201 2.20 9.33 -16.35
C ALA A 201 3.35 10.28 -16.75
N ARG A 202 4.50 10.21 -16.07
CA ARG A 202 5.69 11.02 -16.41
C ARG A 202 6.26 10.64 -17.77
N VAL A 203 6.35 9.34 -18.09
CA VAL A 203 6.87 8.89 -19.39
C VAL A 203 5.92 9.28 -20.52
N VAL A 204 4.61 9.16 -20.30
CA VAL A 204 3.58 9.61 -21.24
C VAL A 204 3.62 11.11 -21.44
N PHE A 205 3.84 11.89 -20.38
CA PHE A 205 4.05 13.34 -20.50
C PHE A 205 5.22 13.68 -21.42
N VAL A 206 6.36 13.00 -21.30
CA VAL A 206 7.50 13.20 -22.22
C VAL A 206 7.12 12.87 -23.66
N LEU A 207 6.38 11.78 -23.90
CA LEU A 207 5.87 11.46 -25.24
C LEU A 207 4.91 12.52 -25.79
N LEU A 208 4.06 13.11 -24.93
CA LEU A 208 3.16 14.20 -25.32
C LEU A 208 3.94 15.49 -25.64
N CYS A 209 4.99 15.81 -24.88
CA CYS A 209 5.89 16.91 -25.22
C CYS A 209 6.60 16.67 -26.56
N LEU A 210 7.05 15.44 -26.83
CA LEU A 210 7.61 15.07 -28.12
C LEU A 210 6.58 15.22 -29.25
N HIS A 211 5.34 14.81 -29.02
CA HIS A 211 4.25 14.97 -29.99
C HIS A 211 3.94 16.45 -30.28
N ALA A 212 3.67 17.25 -29.24
CA ALA A 212 3.34 18.65 -29.38
C ALA A 212 4.51 19.45 -29.99
N GLY A 213 5.72 19.28 -29.47
CA GLY A 213 6.92 19.97 -29.98
C GLY A 213 7.24 19.62 -31.43
N SER A 214 7.08 18.35 -31.81
CA SER A 214 7.26 17.93 -33.21
C SER A 214 6.18 18.46 -34.14
N ARG A 215 4.92 18.57 -33.70
CA ARG A 215 3.85 19.21 -34.49
C ARG A 215 4.09 20.69 -34.67
N ILE A 216 4.43 21.42 -33.61
CA ILE A 216 4.80 22.85 -33.68
C ILE A 216 5.95 23.06 -34.67
N ARG A 217 6.98 22.21 -34.63
CA ARG A 217 8.12 22.32 -35.55
C ARG A 217 7.79 22.03 -37.02
N LEU A 218 6.75 21.24 -37.28
CA LEU A 218 6.26 20.91 -38.63
C LEU A 218 5.28 21.96 -39.18
N GLY A 219 4.83 22.92 -38.35
CA GLY A 219 3.80 23.91 -38.69
C GLY A 219 2.41 23.47 -38.23
N VAL A 220 1.66 24.40 -37.64
CA VAL A 220 0.30 24.17 -37.09
C VAL A 220 -0.72 25.21 -37.52
N ASP A 221 -0.34 26.17 -38.39
CA ASP A 221 -1.17 27.33 -38.73
C ASP A 221 -2.53 26.93 -39.33
N GLU A 222 -2.54 25.88 -40.16
CA GLU A 222 -3.76 25.31 -40.74
C GLU A 222 -4.68 24.64 -39.69
N ASP A 223 -4.11 24.14 -38.59
CA ASP A 223 -4.85 23.40 -37.57
C ASP A 223 -5.40 24.32 -36.46
N LEU A 224 -4.98 25.59 -36.36
CA LEU A 224 -5.30 26.48 -35.22
C LEU A 224 -6.81 26.72 -35.03
N GLY A 225 -7.56 26.80 -36.12
CA GLY A 225 -9.02 27.01 -36.12
C GLY A 225 -9.82 25.75 -35.82
N GLU A 226 -9.19 24.58 -35.86
CA GLU A 226 -9.89 23.31 -35.76
C GLU A 226 -10.19 22.92 -34.30
N HIS A 227 -11.43 22.52 -34.04
CA HIS A 227 -11.86 22.14 -32.68
C HIS A 227 -11.03 20.98 -32.10
N TRP A 228 -10.71 19.96 -32.91
CA TRP A 228 -9.90 18.82 -32.46
C TRP A 228 -8.49 19.24 -32.03
N PHE A 229 -7.93 20.28 -32.66
CA PHE A 229 -6.61 20.80 -32.33
C PHE A 229 -6.66 21.60 -31.03
N GLN A 230 -7.64 22.49 -30.88
CA GLN A 230 -7.87 23.27 -29.65
C GLN A 230 -8.08 22.37 -28.42
N MET A 231 -8.83 21.27 -28.58
CA MET A 231 -9.01 20.26 -27.53
C MET A 231 -7.71 19.51 -27.21
N GLY A 232 -6.85 19.30 -28.21
CA GLY A 232 -5.51 18.75 -28.04
C GLY A 232 -4.59 19.66 -27.22
N VAL A 233 -4.56 20.97 -27.55
CA VAL A 233 -3.83 21.99 -26.79
C VAL A 233 -4.35 22.07 -25.36
N THR A 234 -5.68 22.12 -25.18
CA THR A 234 -6.33 22.15 -23.87
C THR A 234 -5.93 20.94 -23.01
N ALA A 235 -6.00 19.72 -23.57
CA ALA A 235 -5.59 18.50 -22.88
C ALA A 235 -4.08 18.51 -22.54
N GLY A 236 -3.23 18.98 -23.47
CA GLY A 236 -1.79 19.10 -23.25
C GLY A 236 -1.43 20.07 -22.12
N CYS A 237 -2.05 21.26 -22.10
CA CYS A 237 -1.90 22.24 -21.04
C CYS A 237 -2.41 21.72 -19.69
N ALA A 238 -3.56 21.05 -19.67
CA ALA A 238 -4.10 20.42 -18.47
C ALA A 238 -3.17 19.33 -17.93
N PHE A 239 -2.55 18.52 -18.80
CA PHE A 239 -1.56 17.50 -18.41
C PHE A 239 -0.29 18.14 -17.85
N LEU A 240 0.23 19.20 -18.48
CA LEU A 240 1.38 19.95 -17.97
C LEU A 240 1.09 20.50 -16.56
N LEU A 241 -0.05 21.19 -16.39
CA LEU A 241 -0.46 21.73 -15.10
C LEU A 241 -0.62 20.61 -14.06
N LEU A 242 -1.21 19.48 -14.44
CA LEU A 242 -1.34 18.31 -13.57
C LEU A 242 0.04 17.81 -13.11
N CYS A 243 1.02 17.73 -14.01
CA CYS A 243 2.39 17.34 -13.66
C CYS A 243 3.04 18.34 -12.68
N LEU A 244 2.85 19.64 -12.89
CA LEU A 244 3.37 20.70 -12.02
C LEU A 244 2.75 20.61 -10.61
N VAL A 245 1.44 20.48 -10.49
CA VAL A 245 0.77 20.37 -9.19
C VAL A 245 1.11 19.05 -8.47
N SER A 246 1.45 18.01 -9.24
CA SER A 246 1.79 16.68 -8.72
C SER A 246 3.21 16.54 -8.17
N VAL A 247 4.06 17.57 -8.27
CA VAL A 247 5.43 17.52 -7.72
C VAL A 247 5.39 17.43 -6.19
N ARG A 248 6.33 16.65 -5.62
CA ARG A 248 6.32 16.35 -4.18
C ARG A 248 6.34 17.59 -3.27
N PRO A 249 7.14 18.64 -3.53
CA PRO A 249 7.13 19.83 -2.68
C PRO A 249 5.75 20.47 -2.55
N LEU A 250 5.02 20.58 -3.66
CA LEU A 250 3.69 21.19 -3.68
C LEU A 250 2.64 20.29 -3.04
N ARG A 251 2.58 19.01 -3.43
CA ARG A 251 1.65 18.04 -2.83
C ARG A 251 1.87 17.83 -1.33
N ALA A 252 3.11 17.91 -0.84
CA ALA A 252 3.42 17.74 0.58
C ALA A 252 3.01 18.96 1.42
N ARG A 253 3.05 20.17 0.85
CA ARG A 253 2.60 21.40 1.52
C ARG A 253 1.09 21.58 1.45
N SER A 254 0.47 21.24 0.32
CA SER A 254 -0.96 21.46 0.06
C SER A 254 -1.57 20.24 -0.62
N TYR A 255 -1.82 19.18 0.17
CA TYR A 255 -2.37 17.92 -0.34
C TYR A 255 -3.77 18.08 -0.93
N GLU A 256 -4.63 18.89 -0.30
CA GLU A 256 -6.00 19.17 -0.74
C GLU A 256 -6.02 19.82 -2.13
N LEU A 257 -5.23 20.89 -2.33
CA LEU A 257 -5.07 21.53 -3.63
C LEU A 257 -4.67 20.51 -4.70
N PHE A 258 -3.68 19.67 -4.42
CA PHE A 258 -3.28 18.60 -5.33
C PHE A 258 -4.44 17.63 -5.63
N PHE A 259 -5.16 17.17 -4.61
CA PHE A 259 -6.21 16.17 -4.78
C PHE A 259 -7.36 16.69 -5.66
N TYR A 260 -7.90 17.88 -5.38
CA TYR A 260 -9.04 18.41 -6.13
C TYR A 260 -8.66 18.85 -7.53
N SER A 261 -7.54 19.57 -7.69
CA SER A 261 -7.04 19.95 -9.01
C SER A 261 -6.75 18.72 -9.86
N HIS A 262 -6.21 17.63 -9.28
CA HIS A 262 -5.98 16.39 -9.99
C HIS A 262 -7.28 15.80 -10.56
N MET A 263 -8.38 15.79 -9.79
CA MET A 263 -9.65 15.26 -10.29
C MET A 263 -10.22 16.09 -11.44
N VAL A 264 -10.19 17.42 -11.32
CA VAL A 264 -10.68 18.34 -12.37
C VAL A 264 -9.82 18.25 -13.62
N LEU A 265 -8.50 18.29 -13.47
CA LEU A 265 -7.57 18.23 -14.60
C LEU A 265 -7.61 16.87 -15.31
N VAL A 266 -7.79 15.76 -14.58
CA VAL A 266 -7.99 14.44 -15.21
C VAL A 266 -9.25 14.43 -16.08
N LEU A 267 -10.35 15.01 -15.63
CA LEU A 267 -11.56 15.12 -16.46
C LEU A 267 -11.30 15.94 -17.73
N LEU A 268 -10.65 17.09 -17.61
CA LEU A 268 -10.27 17.94 -18.76
C LEU A 268 -9.35 17.20 -19.74
N ILE A 269 -8.34 16.48 -19.23
CA ILE A 269 -7.43 15.67 -20.04
C ILE A 269 -8.20 14.58 -20.79
N LEU A 270 -9.08 13.84 -20.12
CA LEU A 270 -9.78 12.72 -20.74
C LEU A 270 -10.81 13.18 -21.78
N VAL A 271 -11.56 14.25 -21.50
CA VAL A 271 -12.51 14.84 -22.46
C VAL A 271 -11.77 15.48 -23.65
N GLY A 272 -10.74 16.27 -23.37
CA GLY A 272 -9.91 16.91 -24.40
C GLY A 272 -9.18 15.90 -25.28
N ALA A 273 -8.55 14.89 -24.68
CA ALA A 273 -7.88 13.83 -25.41
C ALA A 273 -8.86 12.96 -26.21
N TYR A 274 -10.08 12.71 -25.70
CA TYR A 274 -11.10 11.99 -26.46
C TYR A 274 -11.46 12.75 -27.74
N SER A 275 -11.79 14.05 -27.65
CA SER A 275 -12.12 14.88 -28.81
C SER A 275 -10.95 14.99 -29.79
N HIS A 276 -9.75 15.27 -29.28
CA HIS A 276 -8.53 15.37 -30.10
C HIS A 276 -8.21 14.08 -30.86
N THR A 277 -8.31 12.92 -30.20
CA THR A 277 -7.97 11.64 -30.81
C THR A 277 -9.08 11.04 -31.65
N ALA A 278 -10.32 11.55 -31.55
CA ALA A 278 -11.46 11.09 -32.34
C ALA A 278 -11.26 11.36 -33.83
N GLN A 279 -10.68 12.53 -34.18
CA GLN A 279 -10.33 12.90 -35.56
C GLN A 279 -9.42 11.86 -36.24
N PHE A 280 -8.64 11.11 -35.46
CA PHE A 280 -7.68 10.12 -35.95
C PHE A 280 -8.07 8.66 -35.63
N HIS A 281 -9.29 8.43 -35.13
CA HIS A 281 -9.79 7.10 -34.71
C HIS A 281 -8.99 6.42 -33.57
N PHE A 282 -8.39 7.21 -32.68
CA PHE A 282 -7.64 6.72 -31.52
C PHE A 282 -8.37 6.92 -30.17
N GLN A 283 -9.58 7.48 -30.18
CA GLN A 283 -10.43 7.67 -29.00
C GLN A 283 -10.78 6.38 -28.25
N LYS A 284 -10.67 5.23 -28.93
CA LYS A 284 -10.80 3.87 -28.34
C LYS A 284 -9.83 3.60 -27.19
N TYR A 285 -8.70 4.31 -27.11
CA TYR A 285 -7.78 4.22 -25.97
C TYR A 285 -8.17 5.14 -24.82
N VAL A 286 -8.90 6.22 -25.09
CA VAL A 286 -9.26 7.22 -24.06
C VAL A 286 -10.61 6.87 -23.42
N LEU A 287 -11.59 6.43 -24.20
CA LEU A 287 -12.94 6.12 -23.72
C LEU A 287 -12.98 5.12 -22.53
N PRO A 288 -12.22 3.99 -22.54
CA PRO A 288 -12.19 3.09 -21.39
C PRO A 288 -11.71 3.76 -20.11
N CYS A 289 -10.89 4.81 -20.20
CA CYS A 289 -10.38 5.53 -19.03
C CYS A 289 -11.52 6.25 -18.29
N LEU A 290 -12.42 6.93 -19.02
CA LEU A 290 -13.60 7.57 -18.45
C LEU A 290 -14.50 6.56 -17.74
N LEU A 291 -14.72 5.41 -18.38
CA LEU A 291 -15.54 4.33 -17.81
C LEU A 291 -14.92 3.73 -16.56
N ILE A 292 -13.63 3.38 -16.58
CA ILE A 292 -12.93 2.80 -15.43
C ILE A 292 -12.86 3.79 -14.27
N TRP A 293 -12.56 5.06 -14.55
CA TRP A 293 -12.49 6.10 -13.54
C TRP A 293 -13.87 6.37 -12.92
N GLY A 294 -14.91 6.50 -13.74
CA GLY A 294 -16.29 6.66 -13.30
C GLY A 294 -16.80 5.46 -12.49
N LEU A 295 -16.54 4.24 -12.96
CA LEU A 295 -16.92 3.00 -12.27
C LEU A 295 -16.23 2.87 -10.92
N ASP A 296 -14.93 3.18 -10.80
CA ASP A 296 -14.24 3.17 -9.51
C ASP A 296 -14.92 4.13 -8.51
N ARG A 297 -15.25 5.35 -8.95
CA ARG A 297 -15.95 6.33 -8.10
C ARG A 297 -17.36 5.86 -7.72
N PHE A 298 -18.10 5.28 -8.66
CA PHE A 298 -19.43 4.74 -8.42
C PHE A 298 -19.41 3.61 -7.38
N ILE A 299 -18.50 2.63 -7.53
CA ILE A 299 -18.34 1.54 -6.55
C ILE A 299 -17.99 2.08 -5.17
N ARG A 300 -17.12 3.11 -5.09
CA ARG A 300 -16.78 3.76 -3.81
C ARG A 300 -17.96 4.48 -3.20
N GLY A 301 -18.78 5.16 -4.00
CA GLY A 301 -20.01 5.81 -3.57
C GLY A 301 -21.00 4.81 -2.98
N ILE A 302 -21.27 3.71 -3.69
CA ILE A 302 -22.13 2.62 -3.20
C ILE A 302 -21.58 2.07 -1.88
N ARG A 303 -20.29 1.73 -1.83
CA ARG A 303 -19.65 1.18 -0.63
C ARG A 303 -19.78 2.13 0.57
N LEU A 304 -19.59 3.42 0.35
CA LEU A 304 -19.76 4.44 1.38
C LEU A 304 -21.21 4.45 1.89
N VAL A 305 -22.20 4.41 1.01
CA VAL A 305 -23.63 4.37 1.42
C VAL A 305 -23.95 3.08 2.18
N LEU A 306 -23.49 1.92 1.70
CA LEU A 306 -23.76 0.62 2.32
C LEU A 306 -23.15 0.48 3.72
N PHE A 307 -21.88 0.85 3.90
CA PHE A 307 -21.23 0.72 5.20
C PHE A 307 -21.65 1.79 6.20
N ASN A 308 -22.28 2.85 5.73
CA ASN A 308 -22.77 3.95 6.55
C ASN A 308 -24.31 4.04 6.49
N TYR A 309 -25.00 2.93 6.19
CA TYR A 309 -26.45 2.90 5.94
C TYR A 309 -27.28 3.54 7.06
N SER A 310 -26.82 3.43 8.31
CA SER A 310 -27.45 4.03 9.49
C SER A 310 -27.68 5.53 9.35
N TYR A 311 -26.75 6.24 8.70
CA TYR A 311 -26.87 7.68 8.44
C TYR A 311 -27.78 8.01 7.25
N PHE A 312 -27.99 7.06 6.34
CA PHE A 312 -28.86 7.19 5.16
C PHE A 312 -30.24 6.57 5.38
N SER A 313 -30.48 6.01 6.57
CA SER A 313 -31.77 5.45 6.95
C SER A 313 -32.80 6.55 7.20
N PHE A 314 -34.04 6.28 6.76
CA PHE A 314 -35.19 7.14 7.04
C PHE A 314 -35.63 7.07 8.51
N SER A 315 -35.18 6.06 9.27
CA SER A 315 -35.48 5.92 10.70
C SER A 315 -34.56 6.79 11.56
N SER A 316 -35.15 7.75 12.29
CA SER A 316 -34.40 8.69 13.13
C SER A 316 -33.65 8.01 14.28
N SER A 317 -34.15 6.88 14.80
CA SER A 317 -33.52 6.16 15.91
C SER A 317 -32.20 5.47 15.54
N THR A 318 -31.94 5.25 14.24
CA THR A 318 -30.73 4.56 13.76
C THR A 318 -29.62 5.55 13.38
N ARG A 319 -29.90 6.86 13.28
CA ARG A 319 -28.98 7.85 12.72
C ARG A 319 -27.74 8.16 13.58
N THR A 320 -27.79 7.92 14.89
CA THR A 320 -26.70 8.23 15.84
C THR A 320 -25.85 7.03 16.24
N SER A 321 -26.21 5.81 15.80
CA SER A 321 -25.52 4.60 16.27
C SER A 321 -24.11 4.42 15.71
N LEU A 322 -23.71 5.21 14.72
CA LEU A 322 -22.39 5.15 14.07
C LEU A 322 -21.51 6.37 14.35
N ASP A 323 -21.92 7.28 15.24
CA ASP A 323 -21.05 8.39 15.64
C ASP A 323 -19.84 7.81 16.37
N ALA A 324 -18.66 8.38 16.09
CA ALA A 324 -17.42 7.94 16.69
C ALA A 324 -17.23 8.59 18.06
N ASN A 325 -16.86 7.78 19.05
CA ASN A 325 -16.34 8.29 20.30
C ASN A 325 -14.86 8.63 20.13
N VAL A 326 -14.45 9.78 20.63
CA VAL A 326 -13.08 10.30 20.49
C VAL A 326 -12.53 10.61 21.87
N GLU A 327 -11.42 9.98 22.21
CA GLU A 327 -10.75 10.13 23.50
C GLU A 327 -9.31 10.58 23.28
N LEU A 328 -8.87 11.59 24.04
CA LEU A 328 -7.47 11.97 24.08
C LEU A 328 -6.72 11.06 25.07
N LEU A 329 -5.97 10.07 24.56
CA LEU A 329 -5.22 9.15 25.42
C LEU A 329 -3.90 9.74 25.91
N SER A 330 -3.29 10.59 25.09
CA SER A 330 -2.12 11.40 25.46
C SER A 330 -2.01 12.59 24.49
N PRO A 331 -1.15 13.59 24.77
CA PRO A 331 -0.95 14.71 23.85
C PRO A 331 -0.54 14.30 22.42
N ASP A 332 0.05 13.10 22.28
CA ASP A 332 0.54 12.55 21.01
C ASP A 332 -0.39 11.44 20.46
N CYS A 333 -1.59 11.22 21.03
CA CYS A 333 -2.48 10.15 20.59
C CYS A 333 -3.95 10.36 20.92
N VAL A 334 -4.78 10.30 19.88
CA VAL A 334 -6.24 10.28 19.96
C VAL A 334 -6.73 8.87 19.61
N ARG A 335 -7.60 8.31 20.44
CA ARG A 335 -8.35 7.09 20.12
C ARG A 335 -9.68 7.48 19.51
N LEU A 336 -9.97 6.92 18.34
CA LEU A 336 -11.27 7.02 17.70
C LEU A 336 -11.89 5.63 17.67
N THR A 337 -13.06 5.49 18.29
CA THR A 337 -13.80 4.22 18.41
C THR A 337 -15.12 4.32 17.67
N LEU A 338 -15.35 3.36 16.77
CA LEU A 338 -16.55 3.24 15.94
C LEU A 338 -17.21 1.88 16.16
N LYS A 339 -18.54 1.88 16.26
CA LYS A 339 -19.30 0.62 16.21
C LYS A 339 -19.15 -0.01 14.82
N ARG A 340 -18.88 -1.30 14.79
CA ARG A 340 -18.70 -2.06 13.54
C ARG A 340 -20.06 -2.20 12.81
N PRO A 341 -20.17 -1.73 11.56
CA PRO A 341 -21.34 -2.06 10.73
C PRO A 341 -21.44 -3.58 10.50
N PRO A 342 -22.64 -4.20 10.51
CA PRO A 342 -22.79 -5.66 10.45
C PRO A 342 -22.07 -6.36 9.29
N HIS A 343 -21.98 -5.70 8.14
CA HIS A 343 -21.36 -6.22 6.92
C HIS A 343 -19.89 -5.81 6.74
N PHE A 344 -19.31 -5.10 7.72
CA PHE A 344 -17.94 -4.62 7.64
C PHE A 344 -17.00 -5.61 8.35
N HIS A 345 -16.22 -6.33 7.57
CA HIS A 345 -15.21 -7.28 8.05
C HIS A 345 -13.82 -6.84 7.63
N TRP A 346 -12.81 -7.00 8.50
CA TRP A 346 -11.43 -6.65 8.19
C TRP A 346 -10.43 -7.68 8.73
N SER A 347 -9.24 -7.69 8.13
CA SER A 347 -8.08 -8.45 8.56
C SER A 347 -7.05 -7.54 9.24
N ALA A 348 -6.21 -8.12 10.10
CA ALA A 348 -5.15 -7.38 10.80
C ALA A 348 -4.22 -6.63 9.84
N GLY A 349 -3.93 -5.37 10.17
CA GLY A 349 -3.05 -4.50 9.40
C GLY A 349 -3.71 -3.83 8.19
N GLN A 350 -5.01 -4.01 7.97
CA GLN A 350 -5.76 -3.26 6.95
C GLN A 350 -6.03 -1.82 7.39
N THR A 351 -6.25 -0.95 6.40
CA THR A 351 -6.54 0.47 6.59
C THR A 351 -7.98 0.77 6.22
N ALA A 352 -8.56 1.80 6.81
CA ALA A 352 -9.82 2.38 6.39
C ALA A 352 -9.66 3.89 6.19
N TYR A 353 -10.45 4.46 5.31
CA TYR A 353 -10.54 5.91 5.15
C TYR A 353 -11.69 6.41 6.02
N LEU A 354 -11.39 7.40 6.86
CA LEU A 354 -12.37 8.08 7.70
C LEU A 354 -12.70 9.45 7.09
N ILE A 355 -13.99 9.75 7.01
CA ILE A 355 -14.52 11.07 6.62
C ILE A 355 -15.22 11.64 7.84
N MET A 356 -14.74 12.78 8.33
CA MET A 356 -15.21 13.40 9.58
C MET A 356 -15.70 14.82 9.30
N PRO A 357 -16.94 15.00 8.81
CA PRO A 357 -17.40 16.29 8.30
C PRO A 357 -17.37 17.43 9.31
N THR A 358 -17.48 17.12 10.61
CA THR A 358 -17.44 18.11 11.71
C THR A 358 -16.03 18.56 12.08
N VAL A 359 -15.00 17.82 11.64
CA VAL A 359 -13.59 18.06 11.95
C VAL A 359 -12.80 18.50 10.71
N SER A 360 -13.21 18.03 9.54
CA SER A 360 -12.61 18.37 8.25
C SER A 360 -12.98 19.77 7.77
N THR A 361 -12.07 20.38 7.01
CA THR A 361 -12.29 21.68 6.35
C THR A 361 -13.30 21.54 5.22
N LEU A 362 -13.22 20.45 4.48
CA LEU A 362 -14.20 20.05 3.48
C LEU A 362 -14.92 18.78 3.95
N PRO A 363 -16.26 18.70 3.82
CA PRO A 363 -17.07 17.66 4.46
C PRO A 363 -16.84 16.25 3.90
N PHE A 364 -16.14 16.12 2.77
CA PHE A 364 -15.89 14.85 2.08
C PHE A 364 -14.40 14.46 2.03
N GLU A 365 -13.56 15.12 2.84
CA GLU A 365 -12.15 14.74 3.01
C GLU A 365 -12.05 13.35 3.65
N ALA A 366 -11.33 12.45 2.98
CA ALA A 366 -11.15 11.07 3.42
C ALA A 366 -9.69 10.83 3.81
N HIS A 367 -9.43 10.45 5.06
CA HIS A 367 -8.08 10.26 5.59
C HIS A 367 -7.81 8.77 5.93
N PRO A 368 -6.69 8.19 5.48
CA PRO A 368 -6.39 6.78 5.74
C PRO A 368 -5.85 6.58 7.16
N PHE A 369 -6.38 5.59 7.87
CA PHE A 369 -5.88 5.13 9.17
C PHE A 369 -5.87 3.61 9.24
N THR A 370 -4.86 3.04 9.90
CA THR A 370 -4.78 1.59 10.16
C THR A 370 -5.76 1.21 11.25
N ILE A 371 -6.54 0.15 11.03
CA ILE A 371 -7.45 -0.39 12.04
C ILE A 371 -6.62 -1.11 13.11
N ALA A 372 -6.64 -0.60 14.33
CA ALA A 372 -5.84 -1.12 15.45
C ALA A 372 -6.48 -2.34 16.13
N SER A 373 -7.77 -2.54 15.94
CA SER A 373 -8.55 -3.65 16.48
C SER A 373 -8.64 -4.86 15.54
N ILE A 374 -9.25 -5.94 16.02
CA ILE A 374 -9.48 -7.19 15.29
C ILE A 374 -10.98 -7.54 15.19
N ASP A 375 -11.38 -8.15 14.08
CA ASP A 375 -12.78 -8.47 13.78
C ASP A 375 -13.31 -9.77 14.43
N PHE A 376 -12.57 -10.34 15.39
CA PHE A 376 -13.00 -11.54 16.09
C PHE A 376 -12.80 -11.36 17.59
N THR A 377 -13.62 -12.05 18.37
CA THR A 377 -13.42 -12.18 19.80
C THR A 377 -12.22 -13.07 20.07
N VAL A 378 -11.26 -12.58 20.85
CA VAL A 378 -10.26 -13.44 21.49
C VAL A 378 -10.98 -14.11 22.66
N GLY A 379 -11.74 -15.17 22.37
CA GLY A 379 -12.57 -15.84 23.37
C GLY A 379 -11.72 -16.43 24.51
N THR A 380 -12.16 -16.14 25.74
CA THR A 380 -12.21 -17.10 26.86
C THR A 380 -12.80 -18.43 26.37
N ALA A 381 -12.33 -19.54 26.95
CA ALA A 381 -12.66 -20.90 26.54
C ALA A 381 -14.14 -21.11 26.16
N THR A 382 -14.33 -21.91 25.11
CA THR A 382 -15.56 -22.56 24.68
C THR A 382 -16.57 -22.79 25.81
N THR A 383 -17.70 -22.10 25.75
CA THR A 383 -18.98 -22.76 26.02
C THR A 383 -19.67 -22.84 24.67
N GLU A 384 -19.98 -24.07 24.30
CA GLU A 384 -20.57 -24.48 23.04
C GLU A 384 -21.87 -23.71 22.80
N GLU A 385 -22.14 -23.38 21.53
CA GLU A 385 -23.47 -23.03 21.05
C GLU A 385 -24.40 -24.22 21.30
N GLY A 386 -25.02 -24.24 22.48
CA GLY A 386 -26.14 -25.10 22.82
C GLY A 386 -27.40 -24.26 22.99
N ASP A 387 -28.44 -24.59 22.23
CA ASP A 387 -29.79 -24.04 22.31
C ASP A 387 -30.24 -23.86 23.76
N SER A 388 -30.53 -22.62 24.17
CA SER A 388 -31.37 -22.32 25.33
C SER A 388 -32.02 -20.94 25.15
N PRO A 389 -33.32 -20.79 25.48
CA PRO A 389 -34.11 -19.60 25.20
C PRO A 389 -33.70 -18.40 26.07
N PRO A 390 -34.09 -17.16 25.67
CA PRO A 390 -33.60 -15.94 26.32
C PRO A 390 -34.17 -15.79 27.73
N ALA A 391 -33.31 -15.96 28.74
CA ALA A 391 -33.62 -15.56 30.11
C ALA A 391 -33.43 -14.04 30.27
N THR A 392 -34.41 -13.45 30.97
CA THR A 392 -34.63 -12.05 31.32
C THR A 392 -33.41 -11.27 31.83
N PRO A 393 -33.37 -9.93 31.64
CA PRO A 393 -32.22 -9.10 31.99
C PRO A 393 -32.26 -8.71 33.46
N THR A 394 -31.67 -9.51 34.34
CA THR A 394 -31.33 -9.05 35.70
C THR A 394 -29.96 -8.38 35.66
N GLY A 395 -29.97 -7.09 36.00
CA GLY A 395 -28.84 -6.19 35.87
C GLY A 395 -27.72 -6.49 36.84
N GLU A 396 -26.55 -6.82 36.29
CA GLU A 396 -25.25 -6.46 36.85
C GLU A 396 -24.39 -5.94 35.70
N LYS A 397 -24.28 -4.61 35.61
CA LYS A 397 -23.32 -3.97 34.71
C LYS A 397 -21.91 -4.23 35.25
N LYS A 398 -21.29 -5.33 34.83
CA LYS A 398 -19.82 -5.39 34.84
C LYS A 398 -19.33 -4.27 33.94
N ALA A 399 -18.54 -3.35 34.50
CA ALA A 399 -17.83 -2.31 33.77
C ALA A 399 -16.87 -2.98 32.77
N ALA A 400 -17.37 -3.31 31.58
CA ALA A 400 -16.56 -3.81 30.50
C ALA A 400 -15.78 -2.63 29.91
N GLY A 401 -14.46 -2.65 30.06
CA GLY A 401 -13.58 -1.80 29.27
C GLY A 401 -13.84 -2.01 27.76
N PRO A 402 -13.40 -1.07 26.90
CA PRO A 402 -13.65 -1.14 25.47
C PRO A 402 -12.98 -2.39 24.88
N SER A 403 -13.80 -3.31 24.36
CA SER A 403 -13.28 -4.54 23.77
C SER A 403 -12.49 -4.21 22.49
N PHE A 404 -11.19 -4.50 22.47
CA PHE A 404 -10.36 -4.47 21.24
C PHE A 404 -10.83 -5.44 20.13
N CYS A 405 -11.93 -6.14 20.38
CA CYS A 405 -12.58 -7.09 19.49
C CYS A 405 -13.92 -6.51 19.02
N LYS A 406 -14.28 -6.73 17.75
CA LYS A 406 -15.59 -6.39 17.16
C LYS A 406 -15.94 -4.90 17.10
N GLU A 407 -15.13 -4.00 17.67
CA GLU A 407 -15.20 -2.55 17.45
C GLU A 407 -14.09 -2.07 16.51
N LEU A 408 -14.31 -0.95 15.83
CA LEU A 408 -13.33 -0.32 14.97
C LEU A 408 -12.56 0.73 15.77
N ILE A 409 -11.31 0.43 16.12
CA ILE A 409 -10.45 1.31 16.91
C ILE A 409 -9.33 1.85 16.03
N PHE A 410 -9.11 3.16 16.10
CA PHE A 410 -8.01 3.85 15.42
C PHE A 410 -7.19 4.62 16.45
N LEU A 411 -5.87 4.44 16.43
CA LEU A 411 -4.94 5.23 17.25
C LEU A 411 -4.24 6.25 16.35
N ILE A 412 -4.65 7.50 16.50
CA ILE A 412 -4.30 8.60 15.59
C ILE A 412 -3.32 9.52 16.28
N ASN A 413 -2.14 9.70 15.67
CA ASN A 413 -1.15 10.65 16.17
C ASN A 413 -1.49 12.06 15.65
N PRO A 414 -1.75 13.05 16.53
CA PRO A 414 -2.00 14.44 16.14
C PRO A 414 -0.80 15.03 15.39
N ARG A 415 -1.06 15.62 14.22
CA ARG A 415 -0.07 16.37 13.45
C ARG A 415 -0.64 17.74 13.09
N GLY A 416 -0.68 18.08 11.80
CA GLY A 416 -1.39 19.26 11.28
C GLY A 416 -2.74 18.88 10.66
N GLY A 417 -3.46 19.90 10.18
CA GLY A 417 -4.74 19.73 9.47
C GLY A 417 -5.79 19.02 10.30
N VAL A 418 -6.51 18.07 9.69
CA VAL A 418 -7.59 17.28 10.33
C VAL A 418 -7.18 16.63 11.63
N THR A 419 -5.99 16.04 11.72
CA THR A 419 -5.59 15.30 12.93
C THR A 419 -5.37 16.21 14.14
N LYS A 420 -5.00 17.48 13.91
CA LYS A 420 -4.91 18.49 14.98
C LYS A 420 -6.30 18.87 15.48
N ARG A 421 -7.20 19.19 14.55
CA ARG A 421 -8.60 19.52 14.86
C ARG A 421 -9.33 18.36 15.55
N LEU A 422 -8.97 17.12 15.21
CA LEU A 422 -9.47 15.93 15.87
C LEU A 422 -9.03 15.87 17.34
N ALA A 423 -7.77 16.22 17.63
CA ALA A 423 -7.28 16.29 19.01
C ALA A 423 -7.97 17.41 19.80
N GLU A 424 -8.15 18.59 19.21
CA GLU A 424 -8.90 19.70 19.82
C GLU A 424 -10.38 19.35 20.08
N ALA A 425 -10.98 18.50 19.23
CA ALA A 425 -12.32 17.96 19.45
C ALA A 425 -12.34 16.88 20.55
N ALA A 426 -11.29 16.05 20.64
CA ALA A 426 -11.14 15.01 21.65
C ALA A 426 -11.02 15.58 23.06
N GLU A 427 -10.38 16.75 23.23
CA GLU A 427 -10.30 17.47 24.51
C GLU A 427 -11.67 17.87 25.06
N LYS A 428 -12.69 17.96 24.20
CA LYS A 428 -14.07 18.32 24.59
C LYS A 428 -14.96 17.11 24.82
N GLU A 429 -14.43 15.88 24.71
CA GLU A 429 -15.14 14.61 24.86
C GLU A 429 -16.43 14.50 24.00
N VAL A 430 -16.37 15.01 22.77
CA VAL A 430 -17.52 15.06 21.87
C VAL A 430 -17.59 13.83 20.97
N THR A 431 -18.79 13.30 20.75
CA THR A 431 -19.06 12.32 19.70
C THR A 431 -19.05 12.99 18.33
N ILE A 432 -18.26 12.47 17.39
CA ILE A 432 -18.14 13.06 16.05
C ILE A 432 -18.78 12.19 14.98
N LYS A 433 -19.49 12.84 14.06
CA LYS A 433 -20.02 12.15 12.88
C LYS A 433 -18.86 11.66 12.03
N THR A 434 -18.79 10.36 11.80
CA THR A 434 -17.70 9.73 11.03
C THR A 434 -18.25 8.71 10.06
N TYR A 435 -17.84 8.83 8.79
CA TYR A 435 -18.09 7.82 7.77
C TYR A 435 -16.85 6.97 7.51
N ILE A 436 -17.06 5.69 7.24
CA ILE A 436 -15.99 4.73 6.93
C ILE A 436 -16.05 4.25 5.47
N ASP A 437 -14.91 4.26 4.78
CA ASP A 437 -14.68 3.64 3.46
C ASP A 437 -13.50 2.65 3.59
N GLY A 438 -13.73 1.36 3.34
CA GLY A 438 -12.71 0.31 3.49
C GLY A 438 -13.33 -1.08 3.64
N PRO A 439 -12.58 -2.07 4.17
CA PRO A 439 -11.15 -2.01 4.44
C PRO A 439 -10.31 -2.03 3.15
N TYR A 440 -9.10 -1.50 3.24
CA TYR A 440 -8.10 -1.47 2.18
C TYR A 440 -6.80 -2.13 2.64
N GLY A 441 -6.00 -2.56 1.66
CA GLY A 441 -4.72 -3.23 1.92
C GLY A 441 -4.88 -4.74 2.12
N HIS A 442 -3.74 -5.42 2.29
CA HIS A 442 -3.67 -6.87 2.41
C HIS A 442 -2.90 -7.25 3.68
N SER A 443 -3.48 -8.11 4.51
CA SER A 443 -2.80 -8.66 5.69
C SER A 443 -1.76 -9.70 5.25
N PRO A 444 -0.48 -9.55 5.59
CA PRO A 444 0.55 -10.54 5.24
C PRO A 444 0.31 -11.85 5.99
N ASP A 445 0.51 -12.97 5.30
CA ASP A 445 0.38 -14.29 5.92
C ASP A 445 1.67 -14.69 6.64
N LEU A 446 1.64 -14.69 7.98
CA LEU A 446 2.79 -15.03 8.82
C LEU A 446 2.79 -16.50 9.30
N SER A 447 1.79 -17.31 8.92
CA SER A 447 1.61 -18.67 9.46
C SER A 447 2.72 -19.65 9.09
N SER A 448 3.49 -19.36 8.03
CA SER A 448 4.58 -20.21 7.56
C SER A 448 5.90 -20.00 8.30
N TYR A 449 6.01 -18.98 9.15
CA TYR A 449 7.25 -18.62 9.84
C TYR A 449 7.31 -19.24 11.23
N ASP A 450 8.45 -19.83 11.57
CA ASP A 450 8.67 -20.42 12.90
C ASP A 450 8.88 -19.32 13.96
N THR A 451 9.44 -18.17 13.58
CA THR A 451 9.65 -17.00 14.47
C THR A 451 9.08 -15.74 13.84
N SER A 452 8.29 -14.98 14.61
CA SER A 452 7.73 -13.68 14.19
C SER A 452 8.16 -12.57 15.14
N VAL A 453 8.72 -11.49 14.59
CA VAL A 453 9.14 -10.31 15.36
C VAL A 453 8.33 -9.10 14.89
N PHE A 454 7.62 -8.47 15.81
CA PHE A 454 6.82 -7.28 15.58
C PHE A 454 7.52 -6.08 16.20
N VAL A 455 7.81 -5.05 15.42
CA VAL A 455 8.49 -3.83 15.89
C VAL A 455 7.63 -2.63 15.55
N ALA A 456 7.27 -1.84 16.56
CA ALA A 456 6.51 -0.60 16.39
C ALA A 456 7.15 0.56 17.15
N GLY A 457 6.94 1.77 16.63
CA GLY A 457 7.21 3.03 17.31
C GLY A 457 5.95 3.88 17.39
N GLY A 458 5.63 4.41 18.57
CA GLY A 458 4.47 5.28 18.79
C GLY A 458 3.15 4.67 18.27
N SER A 459 2.40 5.43 17.47
CA SER A 459 1.13 4.98 16.86
C SER A 459 1.26 3.86 15.82
N GLY A 460 2.48 3.51 15.42
CA GLY A 460 2.76 2.35 14.55
C GLY A 460 2.28 1.02 15.15
N VAL A 461 1.98 1.00 16.46
CA VAL A 461 1.34 -0.11 17.15
C VAL A 461 -0.01 -0.50 16.55
N SER A 462 -0.71 0.44 15.91
CA SER A 462 -1.99 0.19 15.21
C SER A 462 -1.87 -0.87 14.13
N TYR A 463 -0.68 -1.08 13.56
CA TYR A 463 -0.44 -2.15 12.60
C TYR A 463 0.08 -3.42 13.27
N THR A 464 1.04 -3.30 14.18
CA THR A 464 1.74 -4.46 14.74
C THR A 464 0.94 -5.20 15.79
N LEU A 465 0.14 -4.50 16.60
CA LEU A 465 -0.71 -5.12 17.61
C LEU A 465 -1.70 -6.11 16.99
N PRO A 466 -2.59 -5.73 16.05
CA PRO A 466 -3.56 -6.68 15.49
C PRO A 466 -2.85 -7.84 14.76
N MET A 467 -1.68 -7.62 14.17
CA MET A 467 -0.86 -8.67 13.56
C MET A 467 -0.29 -9.66 14.59
N PHE A 468 0.13 -9.16 15.76
CA PHE A 468 0.53 -9.96 16.89
C PHE A 468 -0.64 -10.78 17.44
N LEU A 469 -1.79 -10.14 17.70
CA LEU A 469 -3.01 -10.79 18.18
C LEU A 469 -3.45 -11.95 17.27
N VAL A 470 -3.49 -11.71 15.95
CA VAL A 470 -3.83 -12.74 14.95
C VAL A 470 -2.82 -13.87 14.94
N THR A 471 -1.53 -13.58 15.07
CA THR A 471 -0.49 -14.63 15.10
C THR A 471 -0.67 -15.54 16.31
N VAL A 472 -0.86 -14.98 17.50
CA VAL A 472 -1.09 -15.77 18.73
C VAL A 472 -2.35 -16.62 18.61
N LYS A 473 -3.46 -16.03 18.13
CA LYS A 473 -4.69 -16.77 17.86
C LYS A 473 -4.45 -17.93 16.89
N ARG A 474 -3.76 -17.70 15.76
CA ARG A 474 -3.51 -18.77 14.78
C ARG A 474 -2.64 -19.89 15.33
N VAL A 475 -1.70 -19.59 16.22
CA VAL A 475 -0.92 -20.63 16.93
C VAL A 475 -1.84 -21.44 17.84
N ARG A 476 -2.73 -20.78 18.59
CA ARG A 476 -3.74 -21.44 19.43
C ARG A 476 -4.68 -22.33 18.62
N ASP A 477 -5.13 -21.84 17.47
CA ASP A 477 -6.04 -22.56 16.57
C ASP A 477 -5.29 -23.65 15.75
N GLY A 478 -3.99 -23.87 15.96
CA GLY A 478 -3.19 -24.87 15.24
C GLY A 478 -2.92 -24.55 13.76
N THR A 479 -3.24 -23.34 13.31
CA THR A 479 -3.12 -22.89 11.91
C THR A 479 -1.82 -22.14 11.59
N SER A 480 -0.95 -21.97 12.58
CA SER A 480 0.37 -21.34 12.44
C SER A 480 1.48 -22.26 12.94
N ARG A 481 2.63 -22.22 12.26
CA ARG A 481 3.85 -22.93 12.67
C ARG A 481 4.71 -22.14 13.67
N CYS A 482 4.30 -20.92 14.00
CA CYS A 482 5.09 -20.03 14.82
C CYS A 482 5.29 -20.61 16.24
N ARG A 483 6.55 -20.75 16.64
CA ARG A 483 7.00 -21.24 17.95
C ARG A 483 7.53 -20.12 18.83
N LYS A 484 8.00 -19.02 18.24
CA LYS A 484 8.53 -17.85 18.95
C LYS A 484 7.95 -16.55 18.41
N VAL A 485 7.39 -15.74 19.30
CA VAL A 485 6.86 -14.42 18.97
C VAL A 485 7.50 -13.36 19.86
N THR A 486 8.07 -12.34 19.25
CA THR A 486 8.62 -11.18 19.97
C THR A 486 7.89 -9.92 19.56
N PHE A 487 7.34 -9.20 20.53
CA PHE A 487 6.68 -7.91 20.33
C PHE A 487 7.50 -6.80 20.97
N ILE A 488 8.02 -5.90 20.13
CA ILE A 488 8.86 -4.76 20.52
C ILE A 488 8.09 -3.48 20.24
N TRP A 489 7.90 -2.66 21.26
CA TRP A 489 7.24 -1.36 21.13
C TRP A 489 8.04 -0.24 21.78
N CYS A 490 8.44 0.73 20.96
CA CYS A 490 9.15 1.92 21.41
C CYS A 490 8.19 3.10 21.55
N ILE A 491 8.08 3.67 22.75
CA ILE A 491 7.19 4.79 23.09
C ILE A 491 7.97 5.93 23.73
N ARG A 492 7.40 7.13 23.69
CA ARG A 492 8.00 8.31 24.32
C ARG A 492 7.72 8.35 25.83
N GLY A 493 6.46 8.22 26.22
CA GLY A 493 6.02 8.21 27.63
C GLY A 493 5.34 6.89 28.01
N SER A 494 5.32 6.59 29.31
CA SER A 494 4.66 5.40 29.86
C SER A 494 3.13 5.45 29.75
N GLU A 495 2.53 6.64 29.65
CA GLU A 495 1.09 6.84 29.43
C GLU A 495 0.58 6.00 28.24
N SER A 496 1.42 5.84 27.21
CA SER A 496 1.07 5.10 26.02
C SER A 496 0.79 3.62 26.28
N ILE A 497 1.36 3.02 27.33
CA ILE A 497 1.16 1.59 27.65
C ILE A 497 -0.32 1.26 27.83
N HIS A 498 -1.08 2.18 28.42
CA HIS A 498 -2.50 2.01 28.69
C HIS A 498 -3.36 1.95 27.40
N TRP A 499 -2.78 2.30 26.24
CA TRP A 499 -3.49 2.22 24.97
C TRP A 499 -3.85 0.79 24.58
N ILE A 500 -3.02 -0.18 24.97
CA ILE A 500 -3.07 -1.57 24.49
C ILE A 500 -3.03 -2.61 25.61
N SER A 501 -2.99 -2.16 26.87
CA SER A 501 -2.78 -3.00 28.06
C SER A 501 -3.80 -4.13 28.16
N GLU A 502 -5.08 -3.83 27.95
CA GLU A 502 -6.16 -4.82 27.96
C GLU A 502 -5.99 -5.89 26.88
N ALA A 503 -5.69 -5.47 25.64
CA ALA A 503 -5.49 -6.38 24.52
C ALA A 503 -4.28 -7.29 24.74
N LEU A 504 -3.18 -6.75 25.28
CA LEU A 504 -2.00 -7.52 25.64
C LEU A 504 -2.30 -8.49 26.78
N GLY A 505 -2.93 -8.04 27.86
CA GLY A 505 -3.29 -8.87 29.01
C GLY A 505 -4.13 -10.08 28.60
N ASN A 506 -5.21 -9.85 27.84
CA ASN A 506 -6.07 -10.92 27.33
C ASN A 506 -5.30 -11.90 26.43
N THR A 507 -4.37 -11.41 25.63
CA THR A 507 -3.59 -12.27 24.71
C THR A 507 -2.55 -13.10 25.43
N ILE A 508 -1.90 -12.55 26.45
CA ILE A 508 -0.95 -13.29 27.30
C ILE A 508 -1.68 -14.43 28.01
N LEU A 509 -2.88 -14.16 28.54
CA LEU A 509 -3.70 -15.18 29.21
C LEU A 509 -4.15 -16.31 28.27
N LEU A 510 -4.39 -15.98 26.99
CA LEU A 510 -4.87 -16.92 25.98
C LEU A 510 -3.74 -17.55 25.15
N ALA A 511 -2.48 -17.22 25.44
CA ALA A 511 -1.33 -17.73 24.72
C ALA A 511 -1.12 -19.24 25.03
N PRO A 512 -0.91 -20.08 23.99
CA PRO A 512 -0.57 -21.49 24.21
C PRO A 512 0.77 -21.63 24.95
N ARG A 513 0.86 -22.58 25.88
CA ARG A 513 2.12 -22.90 26.60
C ARG A 513 3.28 -23.30 25.68
N SER A 514 2.97 -23.74 24.46
CA SER A 514 3.94 -24.15 23.44
C SER A 514 4.56 -22.97 22.67
N LEU A 515 4.12 -21.74 22.93
CA LEU A 515 4.58 -20.52 22.28
C LEU A 515 5.55 -19.75 23.19
N ASP A 516 6.81 -19.59 22.75
CA ASP A 516 7.78 -18.69 23.38
C ASP A 516 7.38 -17.24 23.04
N MET A 517 6.80 -16.54 24.02
CA MET A 517 6.32 -15.17 23.88
C MET A 517 7.21 -14.20 24.66
N SER A 518 7.71 -13.16 23.98
CA SER A 518 8.48 -12.08 24.58
C SER A 518 7.88 -10.72 24.21
N ILE A 519 7.59 -9.91 25.22
CA ILE A 519 7.05 -8.55 25.05
C ILE A 519 8.07 -7.57 25.64
N CYS A 520 8.56 -6.65 24.82
CA CYS A 520 9.54 -5.65 25.20
C CYS A 520 9.00 -4.25 24.89
N ILE A 521 8.75 -3.45 25.93
CA ILE A 521 8.31 -2.07 25.79
C ILE A 521 9.46 -1.15 26.22
N PHE A 522 9.87 -0.26 25.33
CA PHE A 522 10.98 0.68 25.54
C PHE A 522 10.44 2.10 25.65
N VAL A 523 10.62 2.74 26.82
CA VAL A 523 10.22 4.13 27.07
C VAL A 523 11.43 5.04 26.88
N THR A 524 11.37 5.93 25.90
CA THR A 524 12.52 6.71 25.42
C THR A 524 12.71 8.08 26.09
N ARG A 525 11.72 8.61 26.82
CA ARG A 525 11.78 9.91 27.52
C ARG A 525 11.98 9.79 29.04
N ALA A 526 12.35 8.62 29.54
CA ALA A 526 12.35 8.28 30.97
C ALA A 526 13.42 9.02 31.82
N GLU A 527 14.42 9.66 31.22
CA GLU A 527 15.48 10.38 31.96
C GLU A 527 14.95 11.51 32.87
N SER A 528 13.80 12.11 32.55
CA SER A 528 13.29 13.26 33.31
C SER A 528 12.56 12.93 34.63
N GLN A 529 12.28 11.65 34.92
CA GLN A 529 11.69 11.24 36.20
C GLN A 529 12.71 10.67 37.18
N VAL A 530 13.71 9.92 36.70
CA VAL A 530 14.81 9.43 37.55
C VAL A 530 15.67 10.60 38.06
N ALA A 531 15.91 11.62 37.22
CA ALA A 531 16.63 12.83 37.64
C ALA A 531 15.84 13.71 38.63
N ARG A 532 14.50 13.65 38.62
CA ARG A 532 13.67 14.38 39.59
C ARG A 532 13.63 13.68 40.95
N LEU A 533 13.59 12.35 40.98
CA LEU A 533 13.69 11.58 42.22
C LEU A 533 15.09 11.70 42.84
N ALA A 534 16.16 11.65 42.04
CA ALA A 534 17.53 11.84 42.51
C ALA A 534 17.79 13.24 43.10
N ASN A 535 17.09 14.28 42.64
CA ASN A 535 17.22 15.63 43.19
C ASN A 535 16.40 15.87 44.48
N THR A 536 15.54 14.93 44.89
CA THR A 536 14.71 15.06 46.10
C THR A 536 15.29 14.32 47.31
N GLU A 537 16.31 13.47 47.13
CA GLU A 537 16.96 12.68 48.20
C GLU A 537 18.28 13.26 48.72
N ASN A 538 18.55 14.56 48.54
CA ASN A 538 19.69 15.23 49.20
C ASN A 538 19.31 15.77 50.60
N ILE A 539 18.85 14.89 51.49
CA ILE A 539 18.85 15.12 52.95
C ILE A 539 19.50 13.91 53.64
N SER A 540 20.36 14.23 54.61
CA SER A 540 21.49 13.48 55.18
C SER A 540 21.23 12.08 55.77
N PRO A 541 22.29 11.27 56.02
CA PRO A 541 22.19 9.82 56.18
C PRO A 541 22.12 9.38 57.65
N THR A 542 21.10 8.64 58.04
CA THR A 542 21.17 7.77 59.22
C THR A 542 20.31 6.51 59.07
N SER A 543 20.99 5.37 59.26
CA SER A 543 20.52 4.04 59.71
C SER A 543 19.42 3.32 58.92
N SER A 544 19.89 2.32 58.17
CA SER A 544 19.38 0.94 58.09
C SER A 544 17.86 0.70 58.12
N THR A 545 17.30 0.38 56.96
CA THR A 545 16.55 -0.87 56.71
C THR A 545 16.33 -1.02 55.21
N ASN A 546 16.73 -2.17 54.64
CA ASN A 546 16.34 -2.56 53.28
C ASN A 546 14.81 -2.65 53.19
N PRO A 547 14.23 -2.20 52.06
CA PRO A 547 13.74 -3.21 51.12
C PRO A 547 14.15 -2.90 49.68
N LEU A 548 14.97 -3.80 49.12
CA LEU A 548 15.25 -3.88 47.69
C LEU A 548 14.06 -4.58 47.01
N GLY A 549 13.57 -4.04 45.90
CA GLY A 549 12.96 -4.86 44.84
C GLY A 549 11.71 -4.31 44.18
N THR A 550 11.81 -3.29 43.32
CA THR A 550 10.86 -3.18 42.19
C THR A 550 11.34 -2.39 40.96
N ALA A 551 12.44 -1.62 41.00
CA ALA A 551 12.74 -0.68 39.90
C ALA A 551 13.83 -1.10 38.88
N THR A 552 14.53 -2.23 39.08
CA THR A 552 15.80 -2.49 38.35
C THR A 552 15.84 -3.78 37.53
N SER A 553 14.70 -4.23 36.98
CA SER A 553 14.65 -5.42 36.10
C SER A 553 14.51 -5.11 34.61
N ILE A 554 14.48 -3.83 34.21
CA ILE A 554 14.12 -3.44 32.83
C ILE A 554 15.32 -3.38 31.85
N LEU A 555 16.57 -3.67 32.28
CA LEU A 555 17.75 -3.45 31.42
C LEU A 555 18.72 -4.64 31.23
N LEU A 556 18.45 -5.86 31.70
CA LEU A 556 19.48 -6.92 31.68
C LEU A 556 19.16 -8.25 30.98
N ASN A 557 17.99 -8.45 30.37
CA ASN A 557 17.65 -9.71 29.68
C ASN A 557 17.80 -9.68 28.16
N LEU A 558 18.89 -9.08 27.66
CA LEU A 558 19.36 -9.31 26.30
C LEU A 558 20.47 -10.38 26.31
N PRO A 559 20.39 -11.40 25.45
CA PRO A 559 21.52 -12.31 25.17
C PRO A 559 22.79 -11.50 24.84
N PRO A 560 24.00 -11.93 25.27
CA PRO A 560 25.24 -11.17 25.12
C PRO A 560 25.53 -10.72 23.68
N ASN A 561 25.05 -11.49 22.71
CA ASN A 561 25.16 -11.27 21.27
C ASN A 561 24.26 -10.16 20.69
N LEU A 562 23.33 -9.57 21.46
CA LEU A 562 22.45 -8.48 21.02
C LEU A 562 22.69 -7.15 21.75
N ARG A 563 23.52 -7.14 22.80
CA ARG A 563 23.81 -5.92 23.59
C ARG A 563 24.57 -4.86 22.78
N GLY A 564 25.40 -5.28 21.81
CA GLY A 564 26.18 -4.36 20.97
C GLY A 564 25.36 -3.69 19.85
N GLU A 565 24.46 -4.42 19.17
CA GLU A 565 23.77 -3.92 17.97
C GLU A 565 22.58 -3.00 18.26
N VAL A 566 21.92 -3.16 19.41
CA VAL A 566 20.77 -2.32 19.79
C VAL A 566 21.21 -0.92 20.22
N ILE A 567 22.39 -0.78 20.84
CA ILE A 567 22.95 0.51 21.25
C ILE A 567 23.24 1.41 20.02
N TRP A 568 23.67 0.83 18.90
CA TRP A 568 23.89 1.59 17.65
C TRP A 568 22.59 2.10 16.99
N LEU A 569 21.46 1.43 17.20
CA LEU A 569 20.15 1.85 16.71
C LEU A 569 19.63 3.12 17.40
N PHE A 570 20.07 3.40 18.64
CA PHE A 570 19.67 4.58 19.40
C PHE A 570 20.55 5.82 19.14
N LEU A 571 21.82 5.64 18.75
CA LEU A 571 22.71 6.76 18.39
C LEU A 571 22.47 7.32 16.98
N SER A 572 21.68 6.65 16.14
CA SER A 572 21.43 7.08 14.75
C SER A 572 20.10 7.83 14.53
N VAL A 573 19.42 8.24 15.60
CA VAL A 573 18.23 9.12 15.54
C VAL A 573 18.59 10.48 16.12
N ASP A 574 19.61 11.13 15.55
CA ASP A 574 19.85 12.54 15.74
C ASP A 574 19.45 13.30 14.46
N LEU A 575 18.63 14.33 14.61
CA LEU A 575 18.01 15.10 13.53
C LEU A 575 18.91 16.29 13.17
N SER A 576 20.02 16.06 12.45
CA SER A 576 20.75 17.08 11.67
C SER A 576 21.72 16.43 10.64
N PRO A 577 22.21 17.15 9.58
CA PRO A 577 22.62 16.52 8.33
C PRO A 577 24.13 16.24 8.13
N LEU A 578 24.43 15.11 7.44
CA LEU A 578 25.66 14.70 6.68
C LEU A 578 26.87 14.12 7.47
N PRO A 579 27.83 13.40 6.84
CA PRO A 579 27.81 12.55 5.62
C PRO A 579 28.28 11.09 5.88
N ALA A 580 28.20 10.26 4.82
CA ALA A 580 28.38 8.81 4.80
C ALA A 580 29.75 8.24 5.23
N LEU A 581 29.78 7.03 5.82
CA LEU A 581 30.69 5.93 5.43
C LEU A 581 30.36 4.58 6.16
N TYR A 582 30.25 3.51 5.36
CA TYR A 582 30.44 2.06 5.59
C TYR A 582 30.11 1.38 6.95
N ALA A 583 29.14 0.44 6.93
CA ALA A 583 29.23 -0.90 7.56
C ALA A 583 28.09 -1.86 7.12
N LYS A 584 28.38 -3.17 7.16
CA LYS A 584 27.71 -4.35 6.56
C LYS A 584 26.40 -4.81 7.26
N PRO A 585 25.59 -5.73 6.66
CA PRO A 585 24.13 -5.70 6.80
C PRO A 585 23.55 -6.69 7.83
N PHE A 586 22.76 -6.18 8.77
CA PHE A 586 21.68 -6.92 9.45
C PHE A 586 20.31 -6.32 9.11
N VAL A 587 19.27 -7.15 9.19
CA VAL A 587 18.01 -7.00 8.43
C VAL A 587 16.90 -6.37 9.28
N PHE A 588 16.42 -5.20 8.86
CA PHE A 588 15.14 -4.64 9.30
C PHE A 588 14.25 -4.36 8.09
N GLN A 589 13.02 -4.88 8.13
CA GLN A 589 11.96 -4.51 7.20
C GLN A 589 11.10 -3.44 7.88
N PHE A 590 11.49 -2.17 7.72
CA PHE A 590 10.61 -1.04 8.06
C PHE A 590 9.56 -0.91 6.95
N LEU A 591 8.33 -1.29 7.26
CA LEU A 591 7.15 -0.91 6.47
C LEU A 591 6.43 0.22 7.22
N ALA A 592 7.02 1.41 7.14
CA ALA A 592 6.34 2.66 7.49
C ALA A 592 6.29 3.52 6.23
N ARG A 593 5.08 3.74 5.71
CA ARG A 593 4.75 4.88 4.83
C ARG A 593 3.47 5.50 5.31
#